data_AF-A0A0D6KXQ6-F1
#
_entry.id   AF-A0A0D6KXQ6-F1
#
_cell.length_a   1.000
_cell.length_b   1.000
_cell.length_c   1.000
_cell.angle_alpha   90.00
_cell.angle_beta   90.00
_cell.angle_gamma   90.00
#
_symmetry.space_group_name_H-M   'P 1'
#
loop_
_entity.id
_entity.type
_entity.pdbx_description
1 polymer ?
#
loop_
_entity_poly.entity_id
_entity_poly.type
_entity_poly.pdbx_seq_one_letter_code
_entity_poly.pdbx_strand_id
1 'polypeptide(L)' 'MDLKELREKAGLSAERVAVELGKSVSTIRFWEAGTYIPSLSPSETLQLIRLYQCTLEELSESFIATQRKSGRKLD' A
#
# COMPACT_ATOMS: atom_id res chain seq x y z
N MET A 1 -2.15 6.24 9.93
CA MET A 1 -2.94 5.81 8.77
C MET A 1 -2.31 4.56 8.22
N ASP A 2 -3.05 3.46 8.11
CA ASP A 2 -2.54 2.25 7.44
C ASP A 2 -2.70 2.35 5.91
N LEU A 3 -2.20 1.36 5.18
CA LEU A 3 -2.23 1.33 3.71
C LEU A 3 -3.64 1.46 3.15
N LYS A 4 -4.61 0.82 3.80
CA LYS A 4 -6.00 0.81 3.37
C LYS A 4 -6.59 2.19 3.54
N GLU A 5 -6.39 2.80 4.70
CA GLU A 5 -6.85 4.16 4.99
C GLU A 5 -6.22 5.18 4.04
N LEU A 6 -4.94 5.01 3.67
CA LEU A 6 -4.26 5.87 2.71
C LEU A 6 -4.86 5.77 1.30
N ARG A 7 -5.18 4.55 0.86
CA ARG A 7 -5.90 4.32 -0.41
C ARG A 7 -7.30 4.95 -0.38
N GLU A 8 -8.02 4.77 0.71
CA GLU A 8 -9.39 5.27 0.87
C GLU A 8 -9.42 6.81 0.91
N LYS A 9 -8.44 7.44 1.55
CA LYS A 9 -8.24 8.90 1.52
C LYS A 9 -8.06 9.43 0.10
N ALA A 10 -7.40 8.66 -0.78
CA ALA A 10 -7.25 8.99 -2.20
C ALA A 10 -8.51 8.68 -3.05
N GLY A 11 -9.58 8.15 -2.46
CA GLY A 11 -10.82 7.83 -3.16
C GLY A 11 -10.71 6.63 -4.11
N LEU A 12 -9.72 5.76 -3.93
CA LEU A 12 -9.44 4.64 -4.83
C LEU A 12 -9.99 3.31 -4.27
N SER A 13 -10.49 2.44 -5.16
CA SER A 13 -10.75 1.04 -4.83
C SER A 13 -9.47 0.21 -4.92
N ALA A 14 -9.41 -0.93 -4.20
CA ALA A 14 -8.29 -1.85 -4.30
C ALA A 14 -8.14 -2.41 -5.73
N GLU A 15 -9.27 -2.58 -6.43
CA GLU A 15 -9.34 -3.01 -7.83
C GLU A 15 -8.68 -1.98 -8.76
N ARG A 16 -8.90 -0.68 -8.54
CA ARG A 16 -8.25 0.36 -9.36
C ARG A 16 -6.73 0.36 -9.17
N VAL A 17 -6.27 0.25 -7.93
CA VAL A 17 -4.83 0.19 -7.62
C VAL A 17 -4.18 -1.04 -8.25
N ALA A 18 -4.85 -2.18 -8.17
CA ALA A 18 -4.37 -3.43 -8.76
C ALA A 18 -4.17 -3.30 -10.27
N VAL A 19 -5.15 -2.73 -10.99
CA VAL A 19 -5.07 -2.49 -12.44
C VAL A 19 -3.90 -1.57 -12.78
N GLU A 20 -3.75 -0.45 -12.07
CA GLU A 20 -2.68 0.52 -12.33
C GLU A 20 -1.28 -0.07 -12.10
N LEU A 21 -1.10 -0.88 -11.05
CA LEU A 21 0.17 -1.54 -10.73
C LEU A 21 0.39 -2.86 -11.47
N GLY A 22 -0.55 -3.32 -12.30
CA GLY A 22 -0.49 -4.63 -12.94
C GLY A 22 -0.41 -5.80 -11.95
N LYS A 23 -1.05 -5.67 -10.77
CA LYS A 23 -1.12 -6.69 -9.72
C LYS A 23 -2.53 -7.30 -9.64
N SER A 24 -2.65 -8.39 -8.90
CA SER A 24 -3.97 -8.92 -8.54
C SER A 24 -4.61 -8.09 -7.41
N VAL A 25 -5.94 -8.02 -7.38
CA VAL A 25 -6.68 -7.38 -6.27
C VAL A 25 -6.34 -8.03 -4.94
N SER A 26 -6.16 -9.36 -4.92
CA SER A 26 -5.73 -10.10 -3.74
C SER A 26 -4.37 -9.63 -3.22
N THR A 27 -3.42 -9.33 -4.11
CA THR A 27 -2.11 -8.77 -3.73
C THR A 27 -2.27 -7.47 -2.95
N ILE A 28 -3.10 -6.55 -3.43
CA ILE A 28 -3.37 -5.27 -2.76
C ILE A 28 -4.02 -5.52 -1.38
N ARG A 29 -5.01 -6.41 -1.31
CA ARG A 29 -5.67 -6.75 -0.04
C ARG A 29 -4.72 -7.42 0.96
N PHE A 30 -3.79 -8.25 0.49
CA PHE A 30 -2.78 -8.86 1.36
C PHE A 30 -1.76 -7.83 1.88
N TRP A 31 -1.41 -6.83 1.07
CA TRP A 31 -0.60 -5.71 1.55
C TRP A 31 -1.33 -4.92 2.63
N GLU A 32 -2.59 -4.57 2.39
CA GLU A 32 -3.45 -3.84 3.34
C GLU A 32 -3.76 -4.60 4.63
N ALA A 33 -3.84 -5.92 4.56
CA ALA A 33 -4.01 -6.78 5.73
C ALA A 33 -2.68 -7.04 6.47
N GLY A 34 -1.55 -6.57 5.94
CA GLY A 34 -0.22 -6.89 6.45
C GLY A 34 0.17 -8.37 6.30
N THR A 35 -0.54 -9.13 5.45
CA THR A 35 -0.26 -10.54 5.16
C THR A 35 1.02 -10.74 4.36
N TYR A 36 1.41 -9.76 3.54
CA TYR A 36 2.72 -9.71 2.89
C TYR A 36 3.32 -8.32 2.98
N ILE A 37 4.66 -8.26 3.03
CA ILE A 37 5.39 -7.01 2.84
C ILE A 37 5.29 -6.65 1.35
N PRO A 38 4.87 -5.42 0.99
CA PRO A 38 4.80 -5.00 -0.40
C PRO A 38 6.16 -5.12 -1.09
N SER A 39 6.23 -5.93 -2.15
CA SER A 39 7.39 -5.98 -3.04
C SER A 39 7.17 -5.00 -4.18
N LEU A 40 7.82 -3.84 -4.08
CA LEU A 40 7.72 -2.76 -5.04
C LEU A 40 9.09 -2.44 -5.63
N SER A 41 9.14 -2.40 -6.95
CA SER A 41 10.24 -1.75 -7.68
C SER A 41 10.18 -0.23 -7.49
N PRO A 42 11.28 0.51 -7.73
CA PRO A 42 11.29 1.96 -7.64
C PRO A 42 10.19 2.64 -8.49
N SER A 43 9.88 2.10 -9.68
CA SER A 43 8.80 2.63 -10.52
C SER A 43 7.42 2.39 -9.92
N GLU A 44 7.16 1.21 -9.35
CA GLU A 44 5.88 0.90 -8.69
C GLU A 44 5.69 1.75 -7.42
N THR A 45 6.77 2.00 -6.67
CA THR A 45 6.75 2.93 -5.52
C THR A 45 6.34 4.34 -5.95
N LEU A 46 6.96 4.88 -7.01
CA LEU A 46 6.59 6.19 -7.54
C LEU A 46 5.15 6.23 -8.06
N GLN A 47 4.68 5.12 -8.66
CA GLN A 47 3.30 5.03 -9.12
C GLN A 47 2.31 5.03 -7.95
N LEU A 48 2.59 4.30 -6.87
CA LEU A 48 1.78 4.33 -5.65
C LEU A 48 1.71 5.72 -5.02
N ILE A 49 2.85 6.40 -4.89
CA ILE A 49 2.92 7.78 -4.39
C ILE A 49 1.98 8.69 -5.19
N ARG A 50 2.01 8.59 -6.53
CA ARG A 50 1.14 9.36 -7.42
C ARG A 50 -0.34 9.00 -7.28
N LEU A 51 -0.67 7.71 -7.23
CA LEU A 51 -2.04 7.23 -7.08
C LEU A 51 -2.65 7.67 -5.75
N TYR A 52 -1.90 7.52 -4.67
CA TYR A 52 -2.35 7.83 -3.31
C TYR A 52 -2.23 9.31 -2.96
N GLN A 53 -1.64 10.12 -3.85
CA GLN A 53 -1.43 11.55 -3.65
C GLN A 53 -0.74 11.84 -2.31
N CYS A 54 0.30 11.06 -2.01
CA CYS A 54 1.04 11.10 -0.75
C CYS A 54 2.53 11.31 -1.01
N THR A 55 3.32 11.51 0.04
CA THR A 55 4.78 11.52 -0.04
C THR A 55 5.39 10.12 0.15
N LEU A 56 6.70 9.99 -0.09
CA LEU A 56 7.40 8.74 0.20
C LEU A 56 7.38 8.41 1.70
N GLU A 57 7.49 9.44 2.54
CA GLU A 57 7.43 9.32 4.00
C GLU A 57 6.05 8.82 4.45
N GLU A 58 4.96 9.43 3.95
CA GLU A 58 3.60 8.97 4.26
C GLU A 58 3.36 7.52 3.81
N LEU A 59 3.84 7.15 2.61
CA LEU A 59 3.75 5.78 2.12
C LEU A 59 4.54 4.81 3.02
N SER A 60 5.77 5.16 3.40
CA SER A 60 6.62 4.37 4.30
C SER A 60 5.97 4.18 5.68
N GLU A 61 5.46 5.27 6.27
CA GLU A 61 4.74 5.22 7.55
C GLU A 61 3.49 4.33 7.47
N SER A 62 2.76 4.37 6.35
CA SER A 62 1.59 3.52 6.14
C SER A 62 1.96 2.03 6.07
N PHE A 63 3.08 1.66 5.45
CA PHE A 63 3.61 0.29 5.47
C PHE A 63 3.93 -0.16 6.89
N ILE A 64 4.62 0.68 7.66
CA ILE A 64 4.97 0.38 9.06
C ILE A 64 3.70 0.22 9.91
N ALA A 65 2.74 1.12 9.79
CA ALA A 65 1.47 1.06 10.51
C ALA A 65 0.68 -0.22 10.18
N THR A 66 0.67 -0.62 8.91
CA THR A 66 -0.02 -1.84 8.45
C THR A 66 0.58 -3.10 9.06
N GLN A 67 1.92 -3.22 9.09
CA GLN A 67 2.59 -4.39 9.67
C GLN A 67 2.41 -4.47 11.20
N ARG A 68 2.46 -3.32 11.89
CA ARG A 68 2.17 -3.25 13.33
C ARG A 68 0.74 -3.75 13.64
N LYS A 69 -0.24 -3.36 12.83
CA LYS A 69 -1.64 -3.78 12.97
C LYS A 69 -1.84 -5.29 12.74
N SER A 70 -1.04 -5.89 11.86
CA SER A 70 -1.06 -7.34 11.62
C SER A 70 -0.22 -8.16 12.61
N GLY A 71 0.43 -7.52 13.59
CA GLY A 71 1.27 -8.19 14.59
C GLY A 71 2.65 -8.61 14.07
N ARG A 72 3.07 -8.17 12.87
CA ARG A 72 4.43 -8.39 12.36
C ARG A 72 5.34 -7.23 12.74
N LYS A 73 6.58 -7.54 13.14
CA LYS A 73 7.64 -6.53 13.22
C LYS A 73 8.29 -6.42 11.83
N LEU A 74 8.52 -5.19 11.38
CA LEU A 74 9.47 -4.93 10.29
C LEU A 74 10.83 -4.83 10.97
N ASP A 75 11.63 -5.88 10.82
CA ASP A 75 13.03 -5.98 11.24
C ASP A 75 13.97 -5.12 10.36
#